data_AF-A0A9E3KQ83-F1
#
_entry.id   AF-A0A9E3KQ83-F1
#
_cell.length_a   1.000
_cell.length_b   1.000
_cell.length_c   1.000
_cell.angle_alpha   90.00
_cell.angle_beta   90.00
_cell.angle_gamma   90.00
#
_symmetry.space_group_name_H-M   'P 1'
#
loop_
_entity.id
_entity.type
_entity.pdbx_description
1 polymer ?
#
loop_
_entity_poly.entity_id
_entity_poly.type
_entity_poly.pdbx_seq_one_letter_code
_entity_poly.pdbx_strand_id
1 'polypeptide(L)'
;MISSIIFIALLAASAFLFAKNVRTVVRNIKLGKPLNRSDRKGERFMLMAKVALGQSKMVVRPVAGLLHIVVYVGFIIINIEMLEIVLDGILGTHRLFAFLDSFYFFLIASFEILAFLVLVACVVFLIRRNVLRLKRFSGVEMTAWPKSDANYILITEILLMSAFLLMNAADTALQNAGAEHYTVVGTFPVSGWLVDAMGSNISSLILLERSLWWFHIVGIFAFLNYLPYSKHFHILLAFPNVFYSNLQPKGQFENMEAVKKEVELMFNPDADPYAAPAEPQGEPSRFGAKDVTDLTWKQLMDSYTCTECGRCTSVCPANITGKLLSPRKIMMDTRDRLVEVGKGIDKNGKDFNDGKSLIRDYISEEEILACTSCNACTEACPVNNDPLSVIVDLRRYLIMEESKAPSEWTGIFTNIENNGAPWQFAQADRLNWKNEE
;
A
#
# COMPACT_ATOMS: atom_id res chain seq x y z
N MET A 1 24.02 -9.32 30.68
CA MET A 1 24.59 -10.31 29.71
C MET A 1 23.53 -11.25 29.12
N ILE A 2 22.80 -12.05 29.91
CA ILE A 2 21.77 -12.97 29.38
C ILE A 2 20.66 -12.21 28.62
N SER A 3 20.15 -11.11 29.19
CA SER A 3 19.15 -10.24 28.56
C SER A 3 19.55 -9.77 27.15
N SER A 4 20.78 -9.28 27.00
CA SER A 4 21.33 -8.81 25.72
C SER A 4 21.49 -9.94 24.71
N ILE A 5 21.87 -11.15 25.15
CA ILE A 5 21.96 -12.32 24.26
C ILE A 5 20.57 -12.69 23.73
N ILE A 6 19.56 -12.73 24.60
CA ILE A 6 18.17 -12.99 24.21
C ILE A 6 17.68 -11.91 23.24
N PHE A 7 17.98 -10.65 23.53
CA PHE A 7 17.63 -9.52 22.69
C PHE A 7 18.21 -9.66 21.27
N ILE A 8 19.52 -9.91 21.17
CA ILE A 8 20.21 -10.06 19.89
C ILE A 8 19.64 -11.25 19.10
N ALA A 9 19.35 -12.37 19.77
CA ALA A 9 18.75 -13.54 19.13
C ALA A 9 17.35 -13.21 18.55
N LEU A 10 16.51 -12.50 19.31
CA LEU A 10 15.18 -12.07 18.86
C LEU A 10 15.26 -11.05 17.71
N LEU A 11 16.17 -10.08 17.80
CA LEU A 11 16.41 -9.10 16.74
C LEU A 11 16.87 -9.77 15.45
N ALA A 12 17.84 -10.69 15.53
CA ALA A 12 18.34 -11.43 14.37
C ALA A 12 17.26 -12.31 13.73
N ALA A 13 16.49 -13.04 14.55
CA ALA A 13 15.37 -13.86 14.08
C ALA A 13 14.29 -13.00 13.40
N SER A 14 13.91 -11.89 14.03
CA SER A 14 12.94 -10.92 13.50
C SER A 14 13.38 -10.33 12.17
N ALA A 15 14.65 -9.88 12.07
CA ALA A 15 15.21 -9.33 10.84
C ALA A 15 15.29 -10.37 9.72
N PHE A 16 15.68 -11.61 10.03
CA PHE A 16 15.73 -12.70 9.05
C PHE A 16 14.34 -13.03 8.49
N LEU A 17 13.33 -13.20 9.35
CA LEU A 17 11.95 -13.49 8.94
C LEU A 17 11.38 -12.35 8.09
N PHE A 18 11.59 -11.10 8.51
CA PHE A 18 11.14 -9.94 7.77
C PHE A 18 11.80 -9.88 6.38
N ALA A 19 13.12 -10.04 6.30
CA ALA A 19 13.85 -10.05 5.03
C ALA A 19 13.39 -11.17 4.10
N LYS A 20 13.11 -12.37 4.63
CA LYS A 20 12.56 -13.49 3.85
C LYS A 20 11.20 -13.13 3.25
N ASN A 21 10.29 -12.57 4.05
CA ASN A 21 8.95 -12.22 3.60
C ASN A 21 8.95 -11.08 2.58
N VAL A 22 9.77 -10.05 2.79
CA VAL A 22 9.96 -8.96 1.81
C VAL A 22 10.52 -9.50 0.49
N ARG A 23 11.47 -10.44 0.52
CA ARG A 23 11.98 -11.08 -0.71
C ARG A 23 10.88 -11.83 -1.46
N THR A 24 9.97 -12.51 -0.78
CA THR A 24 8.80 -13.15 -1.40
C THR A 24 7.89 -12.12 -2.07
N VAL A 25 7.60 -10.99 -1.41
CA VAL A 25 6.79 -9.92 -2.01
C VAL A 25 7.47 -9.33 -3.25
N VAL A 26 8.78 -9.04 -3.17
CA VAL A 26 9.56 -8.54 -4.31
C VAL A 26 9.59 -9.55 -5.47
N ARG A 27 9.73 -10.85 -5.18
CA ARG A 27 9.63 -11.92 -6.19
C ARG A 27 8.26 -11.89 -6.86
N ASN A 28 7.18 -11.82 -6.08
CA ASN A 28 5.82 -11.80 -6.61
C ASN A 28 5.58 -10.58 -7.50
N ILE A 29 6.02 -9.39 -7.08
CA ILE A 29 5.97 -8.17 -7.91
C ILE A 29 6.72 -8.37 -9.23
N LYS A 30 7.85 -9.07 -9.21
CA LYS A 30 8.66 -9.38 -10.40
C LYS A 30 8.10 -10.51 -11.28
N LEU A 31 6.99 -11.13 -10.92
CA LEU A 31 6.27 -12.05 -11.83
C LEU A 31 5.59 -11.30 -12.98
N GLY A 32 5.34 -9.99 -12.81
CA GLY A 32 4.70 -9.18 -13.83
C GLY A 32 5.64 -8.83 -14.98
N LYS A 33 5.04 -8.50 -16.12
CA LYS A 33 5.73 -8.06 -17.34
C LYS A 33 6.65 -6.85 -17.07
N PRO A 34 7.79 -6.76 -17.78
CA PRO A 34 8.68 -5.60 -17.67
C PRO A 34 7.97 -4.32 -18.12
N LEU A 35 8.19 -3.24 -17.37
CA LEU A 35 7.70 -1.90 -17.70
C LEU A 35 8.80 -0.88 -17.35
N ASN A 36 9.16 -0.02 -18.30
CA ASN A 36 10.17 1.00 -18.05
C ASN A 36 9.52 2.24 -17.40
N ARG A 37 9.93 2.55 -16.16
CA ARG A 37 9.55 3.76 -15.41
C ARG A 37 10.77 4.45 -14.81
N SER A 38 11.92 4.34 -15.47
CA SER A 38 13.20 4.89 -15.02
C SER A 38 13.52 6.26 -15.63
N ASP A 39 12.62 6.79 -16.47
CA ASP A 39 12.68 8.12 -17.07
C ASP A 39 12.44 9.24 -16.04
N ARG A 40 12.80 10.49 -16.38
CA ARG A 40 12.44 11.71 -15.63
C ARG A 40 12.62 11.62 -14.11
N LYS A 41 13.78 11.10 -13.67
CA LYS A 41 14.07 10.81 -12.25
C LYS A 41 13.81 12.01 -11.31
N GLY A 42 14.13 13.24 -11.74
CA GLY A 42 13.90 14.45 -10.97
C GLY A 42 12.42 14.71 -10.68
N GLU A 43 11.55 14.61 -11.70
CA GLU A 43 10.10 14.76 -11.54
C GLU A 43 9.51 13.66 -10.64
N ARG A 44 10.00 12.43 -10.78
CA ARG A 44 9.59 11.29 -9.94
C ARG A 44 9.94 11.48 -8.48
N PHE A 45 11.16 11.95 -8.20
CA PHE A 45 11.60 12.24 -6.84
C PHE A 45 10.79 13.39 -6.24
N MET A 46 10.53 14.45 -7.02
CA MET A 46 9.69 15.56 -6.58
C MET A 46 8.25 15.11 -6.28
N LEU A 47 7.67 14.25 -7.11
CA LEU A 47 6.35 13.65 -6.87
C LEU A 47 6.34 12.82 -5.58
N MET A 48 7.35 11.96 -5.40
CA MET A 48 7.52 11.17 -4.18
C MET A 48 7.64 12.05 -2.94
N ALA A 49 8.50 13.07 -2.98
CA ALA A 49 8.65 14.02 -1.88
C ALA A 49 7.32 14.74 -1.58
N LYS A 50 6.62 15.23 -2.60
CA LYS A 50 5.34 15.94 -2.43
C LYS A 50 4.25 15.06 -1.81
N VAL A 51 4.14 13.80 -2.25
CA VAL A 51 3.04 12.92 -1.84
C VAL A 51 3.39 12.11 -0.59
N ALA A 52 4.54 11.43 -0.56
CA ALA A 52 4.93 10.55 0.53
C ALA A 52 5.49 11.30 1.74
N LEU A 53 6.35 12.31 1.52
CA LEU A 53 6.88 13.16 2.62
C LEU A 53 5.92 14.31 2.96
N GLY A 54 5.44 15.01 1.94
CA GLY A 54 4.55 16.17 2.10
C GLY A 54 3.09 15.85 2.39
N GLN A 55 2.69 14.56 2.37
CA GLN A 55 1.33 14.09 2.69
C GLN A 55 0.21 14.82 1.89
N SER A 56 0.53 15.36 0.70
CA SER A 56 -0.35 16.30 -0.02
C SER A 56 -1.72 15.73 -0.39
N LYS A 57 -1.81 14.40 -0.59
CA LYS A 57 -3.07 13.71 -0.90
C LYS A 57 -3.90 13.41 0.34
N MET A 58 -3.31 13.33 1.52
CA MET A 58 -4.02 12.98 2.77
C MET A 58 -4.87 14.13 3.30
N VAL A 59 -4.36 15.36 3.21
CA VAL A 59 -5.02 16.58 3.72
C VAL A 59 -6.33 16.95 3.00
N VAL A 60 -6.60 16.36 1.83
CA VAL A 60 -7.87 16.53 1.09
C VAL A 60 -9.10 16.17 1.94
N ARG A 61 -8.95 15.32 2.97
CA ARG A 61 -9.98 15.13 4.00
C ARG A 61 -9.46 15.60 5.36
N PRO A 62 -9.73 16.85 5.77
CA PRO A 62 -9.03 17.51 6.88
C PRO A 62 -8.94 16.68 8.17
N VAL A 63 -10.06 16.13 8.64
CA VAL A 63 -10.08 15.35 9.90
C VAL A 63 -9.24 14.08 9.80
N ALA A 64 -9.31 13.34 8.68
CA ALA A 64 -8.49 12.13 8.52
C ALA A 64 -7.03 12.46 8.22
N GLY A 65 -6.78 13.54 7.48
CA GLY A 65 -5.45 14.03 7.17
C GLY A 65 -4.70 14.49 8.41
N LEU A 66 -5.32 15.29 9.28
CA LEU A 66 -4.72 15.75 10.54
C LEU A 66 -4.30 14.58 11.43
N LEU A 67 -5.22 13.65 11.71
CA LEU A 67 -4.93 12.47 12.53
C LEU A 67 -3.81 11.63 11.92
N HIS A 68 -3.80 11.46 10.59
CA HIS A 68 -2.74 10.70 9.92
C HIS A 68 -1.39 11.42 9.95
N ILE A 69 -1.37 12.76 9.83
CA ILE A 69 -0.13 13.54 9.95
C ILE A 69 0.45 13.40 11.36
N VAL A 70 -0.38 13.42 12.40
CA VAL A 70 0.07 13.16 13.78
C VAL A 70 0.73 11.78 13.87
N VAL A 71 0.07 10.73 13.37
CA VAL A 71 0.64 9.38 13.34
C VAL A 71 1.92 9.31 12.53
N TYR A 72 1.98 9.97 11.37
CA TYR A 72 3.15 9.99 10.49
C TYR A 72 4.35 10.69 11.11
N VAL A 73 4.16 11.88 11.67
CA VAL A 73 5.21 12.66 12.35
C VAL A 73 5.66 11.94 13.61
N GLY A 74 4.71 11.42 14.40
CA GLY A 74 5.01 10.59 15.56
C GLY A 74 5.87 9.39 15.18
N PHE A 75 5.47 8.64 14.15
CA PHE A 75 6.25 7.50 13.66
C PHE A 75 7.67 7.91 13.26
N ILE A 76 7.86 8.96 12.45
CA ILE A 76 9.21 9.38 12.00
C ILE A 76 10.10 9.79 13.18
N ILE A 77 9.56 10.59 14.10
CA ILE A 77 10.36 11.15 15.20
C ILE A 77 10.65 10.09 16.26
N ILE A 78 9.67 9.26 16.63
CA ILE A 78 9.82 8.19 17.63
C ILE A 78 10.78 7.08 17.14
N ASN A 79 11.03 6.95 15.84
CA ASN A 79 12.06 6.02 15.35
C ASN A 79 13.47 6.36 15.86
N ILE A 80 13.75 7.62 16.23
CA ILE A 80 15.01 8.01 16.88
C ILE A 80 15.11 7.38 18.27
N GLU A 81 14.02 7.33 19.02
CA GLU A 81 13.96 6.65 20.31
C GLU A 81 14.00 5.13 20.16
N MET A 82 13.36 4.59 19.13
CA MET A 82 13.45 3.16 18.82
C MET A 82 14.92 2.74 18.61
N LEU A 83 15.73 3.59 17.98
CA LEU A 83 17.17 3.35 17.87
C LEU A 83 17.85 3.28 19.25
N GLU A 84 17.51 4.18 20.18
CA GLU A 84 18.03 4.13 21.56
C GLU A 84 17.63 2.82 22.26
N ILE A 85 16.34 2.45 22.23
CA ILE A 85 15.81 1.22 22.82
C ILE A 85 16.53 -0.02 22.26
N VAL A 86 16.78 -0.06 20.95
CA VAL A 86 17.50 -1.17 20.32
C VAL A 86 18.95 -1.23 20.78
N LEU A 87 19.64 -0.09 20.86
CA LEU A 87 21.03 -0.03 21.31
C LEU A 87 21.16 -0.39 22.79
N ASP A 88 20.23 0.07 23.63
CA ASP A 88 20.13 -0.32 25.05
C ASP A 88 19.93 -1.83 25.19
N GLY A 89 19.09 -2.44 24.35
CA GLY A 89 18.91 -3.89 24.31
C GLY A 89 20.18 -4.66 23.94
N ILE A 90 20.94 -4.17 22.95
CA ILE A 90 22.19 -4.80 22.49
C ILE A 90 23.30 -4.67 23.54
N LEU A 91 23.50 -3.46 24.05
CA LEU A 91 24.61 -3.12 24.94
C LEU A 91 24.32 -3.43 26.40
N GLY A 92 23.05 -3.65 26.76
CA GLY A 92 22.61 -3.80 28.15
C GLY A 92 22.72 -2.49 28.94
N THR A 93 22.59 -1.35 28.26
CA THR A 93 22.60 -0.01 28.85
C THR A 93 21.17 0.48 29.12
N HIS A 94 21.06 1.66 29.72
CA HIS A 94 19.78 2.33 29.97
C HIS A 94 19.94 3.82 29.67
N ARG A 95 19.12 4.34 28.75
CA ARG A 95 19.17 5.72 28.23
C ARG A 95 20.56 6.06 27.67
N LEU A 96 21.05 5.27 26.71
CA LEU A 96 22.38 5.45 26.10
C LEU A 96 22.67 6.89 25.65
N PHE A 97 21.66 7.64 25.17
CA PHE A 97 21.83 9.00 24.66
C PHE A 97 21.71 10.08 25.74
N ALA A 98 21.63 9.71 27.02
CA ALA A 98 21.60 10.64 28.15
C ALA A 98 22.75 11.67 28.16
N PHE A 99 23.90 11.35 27.56
CA PHE A 99 25.04 12.28 27.47
C PHE A 99 24.77 13.55 26.64
N LEU A 100 23.67 13.60 25.88
CA LEU A 100 23.24 14.77 25.11
C LEU A 100 22.54 15.86 25.97
N ASP A 101 22.33 15.58 27.26
CA ASP A 101 21.85 16.52 28.28
C ASP A 101 20.60 17.32 27.84
N SER A 102 20.68 18.65 27.73
CA SER A 102 19.53 19.52 27.41
C SER A 102 18.83 19.14 26.09
N PHE A 103 19.57 18.67 25.09
CA PHE A 103 18.98 18.20 23.83
C PHE A 103 18.23 16.87 24.02
N TYR A 104 18.74 15.99 24.88
CA TYR A 104 18.06 14.75 25.26
C TYR A 104 16.72 15.04 25.93
N PHE A 105 16.66 16.04 26.81
CA PHE A 105 15.42 16.40 27.52
C PHE A 105 14.34 16.89 26.56
N PHE A 106 14.73 17.70 25.57
CA PHE A 106 13.84 18.13 24.50
C PHE A 106 13.33 16.95 23.67
N LEU A 107 14.20 15.99 23.33
CA LEU A 107 13.82 14.80 22.56
C LEU A 107 12.82 13.94 23.32
N ILE A 108 13.09 13.58 24.58
CA ILE A 108 12.19 12.78 25.41
C ILE A 108 10.83 13.47 25.59
N ALA A 109 10.82 14.77 25.88
CA ALA A 109 9.57 15.52 25.98
C ALA A 109 8.77 15.50 24.67
N SER A 110 9.46 15.58 23.54
CA SER A 110 8.84 15.50 22.21
C SER A 110 8.25 14.11 21.95
N PHE A 111 8.98 13.05 22.28
CA PHE A 111 8.51 11.67 22.14
C PHE A 111 7.29 11.39 23.02
N GLU A 112 7.28 11.86 24.26
CA GLU A 112 6.15 11.75 25.20
C GLU A 112 4.86 12.38 24.65
N ILE A 113 4.97 13.64 24.19
CA ILE A 113 3.83 14.36 23.61
C ILE A 113 3.35 13.65 22.34
N LEU A 114 4.26 13.27 21.46
CA LEU A 114 3.90 12.59 20.21
C LEU A 114 3.28 11.22 20.47
N ALA A 115 3.83 10.41 21.37
CA ALA A 115 3.29 9.10 21.73
C ALA A 115 1.85 9.22 22.26
N PHE A 116 1.57 10.21 23.11
CA PHE A 116 0.22 10.51 23.56
C PHE A 116 -0.71 10.93 22.42
N LEU A 117 -0.27 11.83 21.54
CA LEU A 117 -1.06 12.28 20.40
C LEU A 117 -1.34 11.14 19.41
N VAL A 118 -0.37 10.25 19.17
CA VAL A 118 -0.55 9.03 18.39
C VAL A 118 -1.57 8.10 19.04
N LEU A 119 -1.45 7.85 20.34
CA LEU A 119 -2.41 7.05 21.11
C LEU A 119 -3.84 7.59 20.94
N VAL A 120 -4.03 8.89 21.14
CA VAL A 120 -5.34 9.55 20.93
C VAL A 120 -5.80 9.40 19.49
N ALA A 121 -4.93 9.61 18.49
CA ALA A 121 -5.28 9.47 17.08
C ALA A 121 -5.73 8.04 16.73
N CYS A 122 -5.04 7.01 17.24
CA CYS A 122 -5.38 5.61 17.03
C CYS A 122 -6.73 5.25 17.67
N VAL A 123 -7.01 5.73 18.89
CA VAL A 123 -8.33 5.59 19.53
C VAL A 123 -9.43 6.24 18.68
N VAL A 124 -9.21 7.47 18.22
CA VAL A 124 -10.17 8.17 17.34
C VAL A 124 -10.36 7.40 16.02
N PHE A 125 -9.31 6.87 15.41
CA PHE A 125 -9.44 6.03 14.22
C PHE A 125 -10.25 4.76 14.48
N LEU A 126 -10.04 4.11 15.63
CA LEU A 126 -10.77 2.90 16.03
C LEU A 126 -12.26 3.19 16.22
N ILE A 127 -12.60 4.30 16.88
CA ILE A 127 -13.99 4.78 17.04
C ILE A 127 -14.61 5.09 15.67
N ARG A 128 -13.92 5.88 14.84
CA ARG A 128 -14.41 6.25 13.50
C ARG A 128 -14.66 5.05 12.61
N ARG A 129 -13.91 3.97 12.80
CA ARG A 129 -14.03 2.73 12.03
C ARG A 129 -15.17 1.85 12.54
N ASN A 130 -15.22 1.58 13.84
CA ASN A 130 -16.11 0.57 14.42
C ASN A 130 -17.46 1.13 14.92
N VAL A 131 -17.47 2.39 15.37
CA VAL A 131 -18.67 3.05 15.91
C VAL A 131 -19.40 3.85 14.84
N LEU A 132 -18.70 4.73 14.10
CA LEU A 132 -19.34 5.61 13.10
C LEU A 132 -19.75 4.90 11.79
N ARG A 133 -19.31 3.65 11.58
CA ARG A 133 -19.71 2.77 10.46
C ARG A 133 -19.78 3.46 9.09
N LEU A 134 -18.68 4.11 8.67
CA LEU A 134 -18.61 4.79 7.38
C LEU A 134 -18.86 3.83 6.20
N LYS A 135 -19.72 4.20 5.23
CA LYS A 135 -20.10 3.37 4.06
C LYS A 135 -18.92 2.78 3.29
N ARG A 136 -17.83 3.55 3.14
CA ARG A 136 -16.61 3.05 2.45
C ARG A 136 -15.94 1.88 3.17
N PHE A 137 -16.25 1.61 4.43
CA PHE A 137 -15.76 0.47 5.20
C PHE A 137 -16.74 -0.71 5.27
N SER A 138 -17.85 -0.67 4.51
CA SER A 138 -18.91 -1.68 4.50
C SER A 138 -19.23 -2.22 3.10
N GLY A 139 -18.23 -2.32 2.21
CA GLY A 139 -18.38 -2.92 0.87
C GLY A 139 -18.34 -4.45 0.87
N VAL A 140 -18.68 -5.07 -0.27
CA VAL A 140 -18.66 -6.54 -0.47
C VAL A 140 -17.26 -7.13 -0.31
N GLU A 141 -16.24 -6.36 -0.67
CA GLU A 141 -14.82 -6.70 -0.51
C GLU A 141 -14.32 -6.59 0.94
N MET A 142 -15.07 -5.92 1.82
CA MET A 142 -14.69 -5.75 3.23
C MET A 142 -15.16 -6.98 4.02
N THR A 143 -14.55 -8.14 3.73
CA THR A 143 -14.76 -9.41 4.45
C THR A 143 -14.13 -9.37 5.85
N ALA A 144 -14.13 -10.51 6.57
CA ALA A 144 -13.64 -10.57 7.95
C ALA A 144 -12.19 -10.07 8.08
N TRP A 145 -11.29 -10.51 7.21
CA TRP A 145 -9.86 -10.18 7.26
C TRP A 145 -9.54 -8.69 6.99
N PRO A 146 -9.96 -8.07 5.87
CA PRO A 146 -9.75 -6.64 5.63
C PRO A 146 -10.33 -5.73 6.72
N LYS A 147 -11.40 -6.16 7.38
CA LYS A 147 -11.98 -5.44 8.53
C LYS A 147 -11.10 -5.57 9.77
N SER A 148 -10.76 -6.81 10.16
CA SER A 148 -10.00 -7.09 11.39
C SER A 148 -8.55 -6.61 11.32
N ASP A 149 -7.88 -6.70 10.15
CA ASP A 149 -6.48 -6.28 9.98
C ASP A 149 -6.24 -4.83 10.44
N ALA A 150 -7.11 -3.90 10.05
CA ALA A 150 -7.02 -2.51 10.48
C ALA A 150 -7.25 -2.34 12.00
N ASN A 151 -8.09 -3.19 12.61
CA ASN A 151 -8.29 -3.16 14.06
C ASN A 151 -7.07 -3.71 14.78
N TYR A 152 -6.46 -4.80 14.29
CA TYR A 152 -5.23 -5.35 14.85
C TYR A 152 -4.08 -4.35 14.82
N ILE A 153 -3.91 -3.62 13.73
CA ILE A 153 -2.94 -2.53 13.62
C ILE A 153 -3.19 -1.47 14.70
N LEU A 154 -4.40 -0.91 14.76
CA LEU A 154 -4.73 0.17 15.69
C LEU A 154 -4.64 -0.26 17.16
N ILE A 155 -5.08 -1.49 17.48
CA ILE A 155 -4.98 -2.04 18.84
C ILE A 155 -3.52 -2.26 19.20
N THR A 156 -2.71 -2.79 18.28
CA THR A 156 -1.27 -2.99 18.51
C THR A 156 -0.58 -1.65 18.77
N GLU A 157 -0.85 -0.63 17.97
CA GLU A 157 -0.32 0.73 18.18
C GLU A 157 -0.75 1.30 19.54
N ILE A 158 -2.02 1.15 19.92
CA ILE A 158 -2.52 1.57 21.24
C ILE A 158 -1.77 0.87 22.37
N LEU A 159 -1.60 -0.45 22.28
CA LEU A 159 -0.89 -1.23 23.29
C LEU A 159 0.58 -0.83 23.40
N LEU A 160 1.27 -0.64 22.26
CA LEU A 160 2.67 -0.25 22.23
C LEU A 160 2.87 1.18 22.78
N MET A 161 2.06 2.16 22.35
CA MET A 161 2.15 3.53 22.88
C MET A 161 1.79 3.60 24.37
N SER A 162 0.83 2.80 24.82
CA SER A 162 0.50 2.70 26.25
C SER A 162 1.64 2.09 27.04
N ALA A 163 2.25 1.01 26.55
CA ALA A 163 3.40 0.38 27.19
C ALA A 163 4.59 1.33 27.27
N PHE A 164 4.83 2.12 26.22
CA PHE A 164 5.86 3.15 26.19
C PHE A 164 5.65 4.23 27.26
N LEU A 165 4.44 4.82 27.35
CA LEU A 165 4.13 5.85 28.35
C LEU A 165 4.16 5.31 29.78
N LEU A 166 3.68 4.08 30.00
CA LEU A 166 3.73 3.42 31.31
C LEU A 166 5.16 3.06 31.71
N MET A 167 5.99 2.64 30.75
CA MET A 167 7.41 2.37 30.96
C MET A 167 8.12 3.65 31.40
N ASN A 168 7.88 4.77 30.72
CA ASN A 168 8.44 6.07 31.10
C ASN A 168 7.94 6.57 32.47
N ALA A 169 6.69 6.27 32.83
CA ALA A 169 6.16 6.59 34.17
C ALA A 169 6.89 5.79 35.26
N ALA A 170 7.10 4.50 35.04
CA ALA A 170 7.84 3.63 35.96
C ALA A 170 9.33 4.02 36.04
N ASP A 171 9.96 4.33 34.90
CA ASP A 171 11.33 4.85 34.81
C ASP A 171 11.48 6.16 35.63
N THR A 172 10.56 7.11 35.43
CA THR A 172 10.55 8.37 36.19
C THR A 172 10.37 8.13 37.70
N ALA A 173 9.49 7.20 38.09
CA ALA A 173 9.32 6.83 39.49
C ALA A 173 10.61 6.24 40.11
N LEU A 174 11.34 5.42 39.35
CA LEU A 174 12.62 4.85 39.76
C LEU A 174 13.72 5.91 39.89
N GLN A 175 13.78 6.86 38.96
CA GLN A 175 14.70 8.00 39.04
C GLN A 175 14.42 8.84 40.31
N ASN A 176 13.15 9.14 40.60
CA ASN A 176 12.75 9.89 41.80
C ASN A 176 13.06 9.14 43.10
N ALA A 177 12.97 7.81 43.08
CA ALA A 177 13.33 6.95 44.21
C ALA A 177 14.85 6.79 44.41
N GLY A 178 15.68 7.33 43.51
CA GLY A 178 17.13 7.19 43.55
C GLY A 178 17.60 5.75 43.31
N ALA A 179 16.85 4.97 42.52
CA ALA A 179 17.20 3.58 42.23
C ALA A 179 18.54 3.50 41.49
N GLU A 180 19.41 2.60 41.95
CA GLU A 180 20.68 2.31 41.27
C GLU A 180 20.42 1.88 39.82
N HIS A 181 21.27 2.31 38.88
CA HIS A 181 21.13 2.13 37.41
C HIS A 181 20.19 3.13 36.68
N TYR A 182 19.31 3.86 37.38
CA TYR A 182 18.40 4.82 36.76
C TYR A 182 18.93 6.26 36.93
N THR A 183 19.41 6.84 35.84
CA THR A 183 19.93 8.21 35.84
C THR A 183 18.78 9.23 35.80
N VAL A 184 18.90 10.32 36.55
CA VAL A 184 17.92 11.41 36.51
C VAL A 184 18.07 12.16 35.20
N VAL A 185 17.23 11.83 34.21
CA VAL A 185 17.31 12.35 32.85
C VAL A 185 15.93 12.48 32.22
N GLY A 186 15.78 13.46 31.34
CA GLY A 186 14.57 13.63 30.54
C GLY A 186 13.54 14.57 31.16
N THR A 187 12.54 14.91 30.37
CA THR A 187 11.35 15.63 30.83
C THR A 187 10.14 14.84 30.36
N PHE A 188 9.27 14.49 31.31
CA PHE A 188 8.18 13.53 31.10
C PHE A 188 6.81 14.22 31.24
N PRO A 189 6.40 15.05 30.27
CA PRO A 189 5.21 15.89 30.38
C PRO A 189 3.89 15.10 30.41
N VAL A 190 3.88 13.85 29.94
CA VAL A 190 2.68 13.01 29.90
C VAL A 190 2.75 11.94 30.99
N SER A 191 3.77 11.10 30.94
CA SER A 191 3.94 9.99 31.89
C SER A 191 4.16 10.47 33.32
N GLY A 192 4.62 11.71 33.53
CA GLY A 192 4.68 12.36 34.84
C GLY A 192 3.35 12.35 35.61
N TRP A 193 2.20 12.40 34.92
CA TRP A 193 0.87 12.33 35.55
C TRP A 193 0.51 10.93 36.06
N LEU A 194 1.25 9.91 35.65
CA LEU A 194 1.03 8.52 36.01
C LEU A 194 1.99 8.03 37.11
N VAL A 195 3.03 8.81 37.44
CA VAL A 195 4.10 8.43 38.39
C VAL A 195 3.53 8.01 39.74
N ASP A 196 2.63 8.80 40.32
CA ASP A 196 2.03 8.51 41.63
C ASP A 196 1.22 7.20 41.62
N ALA A 197 0.66 6.82 40.46
CA ALA A 197 -0.09 5.59 40.29
C ALA A 197 0.81 4.35 40.15
N MET A 198 2.12 4.51 39.92
CA MET A 198 3.07 3.38 39.78
C MET A 198 3.46 2.78 41.14
N GLY A 199 3.26 3.52 42.23
CA GLY A 199 3.70 3.14 43.58
C GLY A 199 5.16 3.48 43.86
N SER A 200 5.65 3.09 45.04
CA SER A 200 6.98 3.49 45.56
C SER A 200 7.95 2.33 45.80
N ASN A 201 7.52 1.08 45.60
CA ASN A 201 8.38 -0.08 45.82
C ASN A 201 9.35 -0.26 44.63
N ILE A 202 10.65 -0.04 44.86
CA ILE A 202 11.69 -0.11 43.83
C ILE A 202 11.68 -1.45 43.09
N SER A 203 11.60 -2.58 43.79
CA SER A 203 11.63 -3.90 43.14
C SER A 203 10.42 -4.13 42.23
N SER A 204 9.22 -3.69 42.65
CA SER A 204 8.01 -3.75 41.83
C SER A 204 8.09 -2.82 40.62
N LEU A 205 8.64 -1.61 40.80
CA LEU A 205 8.81 -0.64 39.72
C LEU A 205 9.81 -1.15 38.66
N ILE A 206 10.94 -1.74 39.08
CA ILE A 206 11.91 -2.35 38.15
C ILE A 206 11.24 -3.49 37.35
N LEU A 207 10.46 -4.35 38.02
CA LEU A 207 9.77 -5.44 37.34
C LEU A 207 8.76 -4.92 36.32
N LEU A 208 8.01 -3.87 36.67
CA LEU A 208 7.03 -3.23 35.80
C LEU A 208 7.71 -2.59 34.59
N GLU A 209 8.70 -1.73 34.80
CA GLU A 209 9.47 -1.07 33.73
C GLU A 209 10.06 -2.10 32.76
N ARG A 210 10.78 -3.12 33.27
CA ARG A 210 11.40 -4.13 32.41
C ARG A 210 10.39 -4.97 31.65
N SER A 211 9.25 -5.28 32.28
CA SER A 211 8.18 -6.03 31.63
C SER A 211 7.53 -5.21 30.50
N LEU A 212 7.32 -3.91 30.71
CA LEU A 212 6.80 -2.99 29.69
C LEU A 212 7.81 -2.77 28.56
N TRP A 213 9.09 -2.63 28.88
CA TRP A 213 10.17 -2.54 27.90
C TRP A 213 10.23 -3.78 27.00
N TRP A 214 10.21 -4.97 27.60
CA TRP A 214 10.20 -6.24 26.85
C TRP A 214 8.93 -6.43 26.03
N PHE A 215 7.77 -6.14 26.61
CA PHE A 215 6.50 -6.18 25.89
C PHE A 215 6.52 -5.26 24.67
N HIS A 216 7.03 -4.04 24.85
CA HIS A 216 7.11 -3.05 23.79
C HIS A 216 8.04 -3.50 22.66
N ILE A 217 9.29 -3.86 22.96
CA ILE A 217 10.27 -4.18 21.90
C ILE A 217 9.98 -5.51 21.21
N VAL A 218 9.51 -6.53 21.94
CA VAL A 218 9.04 -7.79 21.34
C VAL A 218 7.80 -7.55 20.51
N GLY A 219 6.89 -6.69 20.99
CA GLY A 219 5.72 -6.27 20.23
C GLY A 219 6.07 -5.54 18.93
N ILE A 220 7.10 -4.67 18.93
CA ILE A 220 7.63 -4.05 17.71
C ILE A 220 8.19 -5.11 16.75
N PHE A 221 8.99 -6.07 17.23
CA PHE A 221 9.53 -7.13 16.37
C PHE A 221 8.43 -8.02 15.77
N ALA A 222 7.39 -8.32 16.55
CA ALA A 222 6.22 -9.04 16.07
C ALA A 222 5.46 -8.21 15.00
N PHE A 223 5.23 -6.92 15.27
CA PHE A 223 4.54 -6.03 14.34
C PHE A 223 5.33 -5.83 13.04
N LEU A 224 6.66 -5.72 13.11
CA LEU A 224 7.54 -5.68 11.93
C LEU A 224 7.32 -6.88 11.02
N ASN A 225 7.22 -8.09 11.59
CA ASN A 225 6.97 -9.32 10.83
C ASN A 225 5.51 -9.49 10.38
N TYR A 226 4.58 -8.77 11.00
CA TYR A 226 3.19 -8.67 10.56
C TYR A 226 3.04 -7.77 9.31
N LEU A 227 3.90 -6.75 9.16
CA LEU A 227 3.78 -5.75 8.10
C LEU A 227 3.54 -6.36 6.70
N PRO A 228 4.36 -7.31 6.19
CA PRO A 228 4.24 -7.80 4.80
C PRO A 228 2.91 -8.48 4.45
N TYR A 229 2.11 -8.86 5.46
CA TYR A 229 0.81 -9.52 5.29
C TYR A 229 -0.38 -8.58 5.53
N SER A 230 -0.10 -7.36 6.00
CA SER A 230 -1.11 -6.40 6.44
C SER A 230 -1.22 -5.23 5.48
N LYS A 231 -2.32 -4.47 5.57
CA LYS A 231 -2.43 -3.19 4.87
C LYS A 231 -1.45 -2.14 5.39
N HIS A 232 -0.83 -2.33 6.56
CA HIS A 232 0.17 -1.41 7.09
C HIS A 232 1.49 -1.47 6.30
N PHE A 233 1.69 -2.49 5.44
CA PHE A 233 2.87 -2.57 4.56
C PHE A 233 3.05 -1.34 3.65
N HIS A 234 1.99 -0.55 3.45
CA HIS A 234 2.05 0.70 2.71
C HIS A 234 3.09 1.69 3.26
N ILE A 235 3.46 1.65 4.54
CA ILE A 235 4.49 2.54 5.08
C ILE A 235 5.85 2.32 4.41
N LEU A 236 6.08 1.13 3.84
CA LEU A 236 7.30 0.80 3.10
C LEU A 236 7.09 1.00 1.60
N LEU A 237 6.02 0.45 1.04
CA LEU A 237 5.82 0.46 -0.41
C LEU A 237 5.31 1.79 -0.97
N ALA A 238 4.70 2.68 -0.17
CA ALA A 238 4.20 3.96 -0.68
C ALA A 238 5.31 4.80 -1.33
N PHE A 239 6.53 4.76 -0.79
CA PHE A 239 7.67 5.50 -1.34
C PHE A 239 8.05 5.05 -2.76
N PRO A 240 8.48 3.78 -2.99
CA PRO A 240 8.78 3.32 -4.35
C PRO A 240 7.54 3.36 -5.25
N ASN A 241 6.35 3.09 -4.72
CA ASN A 241 5.14 3.11 -5.54
C ASN A 241 4.85 4.50 -6.13
N VAL A 242 4.93 5.54 -5.30
CA VAL A 242 4.74 6.91 -5.74
C VAL A 242 5.86 7.33 -6.70
N PHE A 243 7.11 6.99 -6.42
CA PHE A 243 8.24 7.29 -7.32
C PHE A 243 8.02 6.73 -8.74
N TYR A 244 7.53 5.50 -8.85
CA TYR A 244 7.25 4.85 -10.13
C TYR A 244 5.85 5.13 -10.69
N SER A 245 5.13 6.14 -10.19
CA SER A 245 3.81 6.54 -10.72
C SER A 245 3.86 6.87 -12.21
N ASN A 246 2.73 6.70 -12.90
CA ASN A 246 2.60 7.21 -14.27
C ASN A 246 2.57 8.75 -14.25
N LEU A 247 3.56 9.36 -14.92
CA LEU A 247 3.72 10.82 -15.05
C LEU A 247 2.97 11.40 -16.27
N GLN A 248 2.42 10.55 -17.12
CA GLN A 248 1.59 11.01 -18.23
C GLN A 248 0.26 11.59 -17.72
N PRO A 249 -0.37 12.52 -18.48
CA PRO A 249 -1.72 12.98 -18.23
C PRO A 249 -2.68 11.82 -17.91
N LYS A 250 -3.52 12.02 -16.89
CA LYS A 250 -4.55 11.04 -16.54
C LYS A 250 -5.49 10.85 -17.73
N GLY A 251 -5.78 9.60 -18.08
CA GLY A 251 -6.58 9.25 -19.26
C GLY A 251 -5.76 9.01 -20.54
N GLN A 252 -4.46 9.30 -20.55
CA GLN A 252 -3.60 8.85 -21.63
C GLN A 252 -3.35 7.34 -21.49
N PHE A 253 -3.70 6.59 -22.53
CA PHE A 253 -3.40 5.16 -22.64
C PHE A 253 -2.15 4.95 -23.49
N GLU A 254 -1.34 3.96 -23.10
CA GLU A 254 -0.22 3.51 -23.92
C GLU A 254 -0.75 2.61 -25.04
N ASN A 255 -0.23 2.85 -26.25
CA ASN A 255 -0.47 1.98 -27.40
C ASN A 255 0.27 0.65 -27.19
N MET A 256 -0.33 -0.46 -27.63
CA MET A 256 0.36 -1.74 -27.61
C MET A 256 1.38 -1.76 -28.75
N GLU A 257 2.65 -1.91 -28.42
CA GLU A 257 3.73 -1.80 -29.41
C GLU A 257 3.59 -2.81 -30.55
N ALA A 258 3.14 -4.03 -30.25
CA ALA A 258 2.89 -5.06 -31.27
C ALA A 258 1.84 -4.62 -32.30
N VAL A 259 0.72 -4.05 -31.85
CA VAL A 259 -0.34 -3.54 -32.74
C VAL A 259 0.10 -2.27 -33.45
N LYS A 260 0.79 -1.37 -32.74
CA LYS A 260 1.30 -0.13 -33.31
C LYS A 260 2.25 -0.41 -34.48
N LYS A 261 3.16 -1.37 -34.32
CA LYS A 261 4.10 -1.78 -35.37
C LYS A 261 3.38 -2.32 -36.60
N GLU A 262 2.35 -3.14 -36.41
CA GLU A 262 1.52 -3.66 -37.50
C GLU A 262 0.79 -2.53 -38.23
N VAL A 263 0.16 -1.63 -37.49
CA VAL A 263 -0.54 -0.48 -38.06
C VAL A 263 0.44 0.44 -38.81
N GLU A 264 1.61 0.75 -38.24
CA GLU A 264 2.64 1.55 -38.92
C GLU A 264 3.13 0.89 -40.21
N LEU A 265 3.21 -0.45 -40.26
CA LEU A 265 3.53 -1.19 -41.47
C LEU A 265 2.44 -1.02 -42.54
N MET A 266 1.15 -1.09 -42.16
CA MET A 266 0.03 -0.89 -43.09
C MET A 266 -0.04 0.54 -43.67
N PHE A 267 0.45 1.53 -42.94
CA PHE A 267 0.51 2.93 -43.39
C PHE A 267 1.83 3.30 -44.09
N ASN A 268 2.82 2.41 -44.14
CA ASN A 268 4.09 2.67 -44.78
C ASN A 268 3.98 2.42 -46.30
N PRO A 269 4.03 3.46 -47.16
CA PRO A 269 3.93 3.30 -48.61
C PRO A 269 5.11 2.54 -49.22
N ASP A 270 6.24 2.47 -48.50
CA ASP A 270 7.46 1.76 -48.92
C ASP A 270 7.51 0.32 -48.38
N ALA A 271 6.51 -0.12 -47.61
CA ALA A 271 6.46 -1.49 -47.12
C ALA A 271 6.18 -2.46 -48.28
N ASP A 272 7.02 -3.49 -48.42
CA ASP A 272 6.79 -4.59 -49.37
C ASP A 272 5.66 -5.50 -48.85
N PRO A 273 4.48 -5.53 -49.50
CA PRO A 273 3.35 -6.35 -49.07
C PRO A 273 3.58 -7.86 -49.27
N TYR A 274 4.66 -8.25 -49.96
CA TYR A 274 5.04 -9.64 -50.20
C TYR A 274 6.23 -10.09 -49.33
N ALA A 275 6.77 -9.21 -48.48
CA ALA A 275 7.82 -9.58 -47.55
C ALA A 275 7.32 -10.67 -46.59
N ALA A 276 8.05 -11.79 -46.52
CA ALA A 276 7.73 -12.85 -45.57
C ALA A 276 7.80 -12.29 -44.14
N PRO A 277 6.79 -12.55 -43.29
CA PRO A 277 6.85 -12.16 -41.88
C PRO A 277 8.11 -12.73 -41.24
N ALA A 278 8.81 -11.92 -40.45
CA ALA A 278 9.90 -12.44 -39.65
C ALA A 278 9.37 -13.58 -38.76
N GLU A 279 10.12 -14.68 -38.66
CA GLU A 279 9.70 -15.78 -37.79
C GLU A 279 9.47 -15.24 -36.36
N PRO A 280 8.34 -15.60 -35.72
CA PRO A 280 8.01 -15.09 -34.40
C PRO A 280 9.10 -15.51 -33.41
N GLN A 281 9.75 -14.53 -32.79
CA GLN A 281 10.73 -14.76 -31.74
C GLN A 281 10.02 -15.01 -30.41
N GLY A 282 9.78 -16.30 -30.11
CA GLY A 282 9.16 -16.74 -28.86
C GLY A 282 7.64 -16.91 -28.94
N GLU A 283 7.02 -17.21 -27.81
CA GLU A 283 5.57 -17.35 -27.74
C GLU A 283 4.87 -15.99 -27.96
N PRO A 284 3.74 -15.97 -28.70
CA PRO A 284 2.96 -14.75 -28.88
C PRO A 284 2.55 -14.17 -27.53
N SER A 285 2.87 -12.90 -27.29
CA SER A 285 2.39 -12.20 -26.11
C SER A 285 0.88 -12.01 -26.22
N ARG A 286 0.12 -12.44 -25.21
CA ARG A 286 -1.33 -12.17 -25.11
C ARG A 286 -1.61 -10.67 -25.13
N PHE A 287 -2.69 -10.27 -25.82
CA PHE A 287 -3.26 -8.95 -25.71
C PHE A 287 -3.92 -8.77 -24.34
N GLY A 288 -3.57 -7.69 -23.63
CA GLY A 288 -4.08 -7.43 -22.29
C GLY A 288 -3.58 -8.41 -21.22
N ALA A 289 -4.44 -8.69 -20.24
CA ALA A 289 -4.15 -9.58 -19.12
C ALA A 289 -5.30 -10.55 -18.83
N LYS A 290 -5.00 -11.85 -18.76
CA LYS A 290 -5.91 -12.87 -18.24
C LYS A 290 -5.71 -13.04 -16.74
N ASP A 291 -4.46 -13.13 -16.32
CA ASP A 291 -4.07 -13.35 -14.93
C ASP A 291 -2.96 -12.38 -14.46
N VAL A 292 -2.61 -12.41 -13.18
CA VAL A 292 -1.63 -11.51 -12.56
C VAL A 292 -0.24 -11.55 -13.20
N THR A 293 0.16 -12.66 -13.80
CA THR A 293 1.44 -12.78 -14.53
C THR A 293 1.45 -12.00 -15.85
N ASP A 294 0.26 -11.69 -16.39
CA ASP A 294 0.14 -10.88 -17.60
C ASP A 294 0.19 -9.37 -17.33
N LEU A 295 0.00 -8.96 -16.07
CA LEU A 295 0.11 -7.57 -15.63
C LEU A 295 1.58 -7.16 -15.52
N THR A 296 1.85 -5.87 -15.56
CA THR A 296 3.19 -5.30 -15.33
C THR A 296 3.59 -5.36 -13.86
N TRP A 297 4.90 -5.38 -13.59
CA TRP A 297 5.41 -5.31 -12.20
C TRP A 297 4.87 -4.08 -11.44
N LYS A 298 4.59 -2.96 -12.12
CA LYS A 298 4.05 -1.76 -11.50
C LYS A 298 2.61 -1.96 -11.03
N GLN A 299 1.76 -2.61 -11.82
CA GLN A 299 0.40 -2.98 -11.44
C GLN A 299 0.40 -3.93 -10.22
N LEU A 300 1.34 -4.88 -10.19
CA LEU A 300 1.50 -5.79 -9.06
C LEU A 300 2.02 -5.08 -7.80
N MET A 301 2.91 -4.10 -7.92
CA MET A 301 3.33 -3.27 -6.79
C MET A 301 2.19 -2.39 -6.26
N ASP A 302 1.34 -1.86 -7.15
CA ASP A 302 0.15 -1.10 -6.75
C ASP A 302 -0.80 -1.93 -5.89
N SER A 303 -0.97 -3.22 -6.20
CA SER A 303 -1.85 -4.11 -5.44
C SER A 303 -1.33 -4.35 -4.02
N TYR A 304 -0.02 -4.57 -3.84
CA TYR A 304 0.60 -4.65 -2.52
C TYR A 304 0.63 -3.31 -1.76
N THR A 305 0.64 -2.17 -2.45
CA THR A 305 0.66 -0.84 -1.82
C THR A 305 -0.75 -0.39 -1.38
N CYS A 306 -1.81 -1.06 -1.84
CA CYS A 306 -3.19 -0.71 -1.52
C CYS A 306 -3.45 -0.69 -0.01
N THR A 307 -3.85 0.47 0.51
CA THR A 307 -4.19 0.67 1.93
C THR A 307 -5.61 0.24 2.29
N GLU A 308 -6.39 -0.21 1.30
CA GLU A 308 -7.81 -0.59 1.45
C GLU A 308 -8.70 0.54 2.02
N CYS A 309 -8.25 1.80 1.94
CA CYS A 309 -8.93 2.95 2.54
C CYS A 309 -10.30 3.27 1.89
N GLY A 310 -10.58 2.72 0.71
CA GLY A 310 -11.85 2.86 0.00
C GLY A 310 -12.10 4.25 -0.60
N ARG A 311 -11.07 5.12 -0.67
CA ARG A 311 -11.24 6.46 -1.27
C ARG A 311 -11.58 6.36 -2.75
N CYS A 312 -10.89 5.50 -3.50
CA CYS A 312 -11.16 5.23 -4.91
C CYS A 312 -12.59 4.71 -5.15
N THR A 313 -13.09 3.82 -4.31
CA THR A 313 -14.49 3.34 -4.36
C THR A 313 -15.49 4.47 -4.06
N SER A 314 -15.21 5.29 -3.04
CA SER A 314 -16.14 6.38 -2.64
C SER A 314 -16.30 7.51 -3.67
N VAL A 315 -15.41 7.60 -4.66
CA VAL A 315 -15.47 8.61 -5.74
C VAL A 315 -15.78 7.99 -7.10
N CYS A 316 -15.96 6.66 -7.18
CA CYS A 316 -16.21 5.97 -8.43
C CYS A 316 -17.66 6.18 -8.88
N PRO A 317 -17.93 6.82 -10.04
CA PRO A 317 -19.30 7.07 -10.48
C PRO A 317 -20.12 5.79 -10.63
N ALA A 318 -19.52 4.73 -11.18
CA ALA A 318 -20.16 3.43 -11.34
C ALA A 318 -20.59 2.84 -9.98
N ASN A 319 -19.71 2.89 -8.97
CA ASN A 319 -20.03 2.40 -7.62
C ASN A 319 -21.14 3.22 -6.96
N ILE A 320 -21.09 4.54 -7.12
CA ILE A 320 -22.09 5.47 -6.56
C ILE A 320 -23.49 5.16 -7.12
N THR A 321 -23.57 4.83 -8.42
CA THR A 321 -24.83 4.43 -9.08
C THR A 321 -25.28 3.00 -8.78
N GLY A 322 -24.56 2.25 -7.92
CA GLY A 322 -24.94 0.89 -7.52
C GLY A 322 -24.44 -0.22 -8.44
N LYS A 323 -23.56 0.06 -9.42
CA LYS A 323 -22.91 -0.98 -10.22
C LYS A 323 -21.87 -1.73 -9.37
N LEU A 324 -21.53 -2.96 -9.79
CA LEU A 324 -20.62 -3.84 -9.04
C LEU A 324 -19.19 -3.32 -8.89
N LEU A 325 -18.73 -2.44 -9.78
CA LEU A 325 -17.35 -1.95 -9.76
C LEU A 325 -16.97 -1.30 -8.43
N SER A 326 -15.96 -1.85 -7.77
CA SER A 326 -15.20 -1.18 -6.71
C SER A 326 -13.72 -1.15 -7.11
N PRO A 327 -13.13 0.02 -7.44
CA PRO A 327 -11.70 0.10 -7.77
C PRO A 327 -10.78 -0.36 -6.64
N ARG A 328 -11.24 -0.30 -5.38
CA ARG A 328 -10.52 -0.93 -4.26
C ARG A 328 -10.51 -2.45 -4.39
N LYS A 329 -11.65 -3.06 -4.69
CA LYS A 329 -11.79 -4.51 -4.84
C LYS A 329 -10.85 -5.02 -5.94
N ILE A 330 -10.77 -4.34 -7.09
CA ILE A 330 -9.81 -4.65 -8.16
C ILE A 330 -8.38 -4.79 -7.62
N MET A 331 -7.92 -3.85 -6.79
CA MET A 331 -6.57 -3.92 -6.21
C MET A 331 -6.41 -5.04 -5.19
N MET A 332 -7.43 -5.27 -4.35
CA MET A 332 -7.42 -6.33 -3.35
C MET A 332 -7.38 -7.70 -4.00
N ASP A 333 -8.26 -7.95 -4.97
CA ASP A 333 -8.34 -9.20 -5.72
C ASP A 333 -7.06 -9.47 -6.52
N THR A 334 -6.48 -8.43 -7.12
CA THR A 334 -5.18 -8.54 -7.81
C THR A 334 -4.07 -8.97 -6.84
N ARG A 335 -4.03 -8.38 -5.63
CA ARG A 335 -3.05 -8.76 -4.59
C ARG A 335 -3.30 -10.18 -4.11
N ASP A 336 -4.55 -10.53 -3.83
CA ASP A 336 -4.90 -11.82 -3.25
C ASP A 336 -4.61 -12.96 -4.25
N ARG A 337 -4.94 -12.76 -5.54
CA ARG A 337 -4.52 -13.67 -6.63
C ARG A 337 -3.00 -13.78 -6.73
N LEU A 338 -2.29 -12.65 -6.68
CA LEU A 338 -0.82 -12.65 -6.75
C LEU A 338 -0.16 -13.38 -5.57
N VAL A 339 -0.72 -13.24 -4.36
CA VAL A 339 -0.27 -13.98 -3.18
C VAL A 339 -0.57 -15.47 -3.32
N GLU A 340 -1.72 -15.86 -3.87
CA GLU A 340 -2.08 -17.25 -4.14
C GLU A 340 -1.12 -17.90 -5.14
N VAL A 341 -0.89 -17.26 -6.29
CA VAL A 341 0.10 -17.70 -7.29
C VAL A 341 1.50 -17.80 -6.67
N GLY A 342 1.90 -16.78 -5.90
CA GLY A 342 3.17 -16.77 -5.19
C GLY A 342 3.35 -17.99 -4.29
N LYS A 343 2.37 -18.31 -3.43
CA LYS A 343 2.39 -19.48 -2.55
C LYS A 343 2.36 -20.80 -3.33
N GLY A 344 1.61 -20.85 -4.42
CA GLY A 344 1.58 -22.01 -5.32
C GLY A 344 2.93 -22.31 -5.94
N ILE A 345 3.67 -21.27 -6.37
CA ILE A 345 5.03 -21.40 -6.87
C ILE A 345 5.98 -21.90 -5.77
N ASP A 346 5.87 -21.37 -4.56
CA ASP A 346 6.72 -21.78 -3.44
C ASP A 346 6.52 -23.28 -3.10
N LYS A 347 5.31 -23.81 -3.27
CA LYS A 347 4.96 -25.20 -2.95
C LYS A 347 5.20 -26.18 -4.11
N ASN A 348 4.88 -25.78 -5.33
CA ASN A 348 4.75 -26.69 -6.48
C ASN A 348 5.73 -26.39 -7.63
N GLY A 349 6.57 -25.35 -7.50
CA GLY A 349 7.53 -24.95 -8.53
C GLY A 349 7.02 -23.87 -9.48
N LYS A 350 7.89 -23.44 -10.41
CA LYS A 350 7.66 -22.26 -11.27
C LYS A 350 6.46 -22.40 -12.21
N ASP A 351 6.14 -23.63 -12.61
CA ASP A 351 5.07 -23.94 -13.57
C ASP A 351 3.72 -24.17 -12.88
N PHE A 352 3.56 -23.64 -11.65
CA PHE A 352 2.32 -23.77 -10.90
C PHE A 352 1.13 -23.17 -11.66
N ASN A 353 0.09 -23.98 -11.81
CA ASN A 353 -1.18 -23.59 -12.40
C ASN A 353 -2.31 -24.27 -11.62
N ASP A 354 -3.26 -23.49 -11.12
CA ASP A 354 -4.43 -23.95 -10.35
C ASP A 354 -5.73 -23.88 -11.15
N GLY A 355 -5.65 -23.59 -12.45
CA GLY A 355 -6.79 -23.45 -13.35
C GLY A 355 -7.57 -22.14 -13.18
N LYS A 356 -7.19 -21.28 -12.23
CA LYS A 356 -7.86 -20.01 -11.97
C LYS A 356 -7.20 -18.87 -12.74
N SER A 357 -7.92 -17.76 -12.88
CA SER A 357 -7.42 -16.51 -13.43
C SER A 357 -7.92 -15.27 -12.67
N LEU A 358 -7.18 -14.17 -12.77
CA LEU A 358 -7.62 -12.89 -12.22
C LEU A 358 -9.01 -12.47 -12.75
N ILE A 359 -9.23 -12.64 -14.05
CA ILE A 359 -10.56 -12.45 -14.63
C ILE A 359 -11.46 -13.66 -14.36
N ARG A 360 -12.74 -13.39 -14.09
CA ARG A 360 -13.82 -14.34 -13.72
C ARG A 360 -13.72 -14.92 -12.31
N ASP A 361 -12.61 -15.55 -11.93
CA ASP A 361 -12.52 -16.19 -10.61
C ASP A 361 -12.39 -15.19 -9.46
N TYR A 362 -11.80 -14.02 -9.73
CA TYR A 362 -11.59 -12.95 -8.74
C TYR A 362 -12.33 -11.67 -9.14
N ILE A 363 -12.13 -11.21 -10.37
CA ILE A 363 -12.74 -10.00 -10.92
C ILE A 363 -13.71 -10.38 -12.03
N SER A 364 -15.00 -10.11 -11.83
CA SER A 364 -16.03 -10.40 -12.82
C SER A 364 -15.96 -9.48 -14.04
N GLU A 365 -16.49 -9.95 -15.16
CA GLU A 365 -16.59 -9.16 -16.39
C GLU A 365 -17.49 -7.92 -16.20
N GLU A 366 -18.58 -8.05 -15.45
CA GLU A 366 -19.48 -6.95 -15.14
C GLU A 366 -18.79 -5.82 -14.36
N GLU A 367 -17.93 -6.16 -13.39
CA GLU A 367 -17.15 -5.19 -12.64
C GLU A 367 -16.26 -4.36 -13.57
N ILE A 368 -15.49 -5.03 -14.44
CA ILE A 368 -14.60 -4.29 -15.34
C ILE A 368 -15.38 -3.55 -16.41
N LEU A 369 -16.47 -4.08 -16.96
CA LEU A 369 -17.28 -3.41 -17.98
C LEU A 369 -18.07 -2.20 -17.44
N ALA A 370 -18.34 -2.14 -16.14
CA ALA A 370 -18.96 -0.97 -15.51
C ALA A 370 -18.05 0.28 -15.46
N CYS A 371 -16.74 0.15 -15.65
CA CYS A 371 -15.79 1.26 -15.59
C CYS A 371 -15.97 2.25 -16.75
N THR A 372 -16.07 3.55 -16.45
CA THR A 372 -16.16 4.60 -17.49
C THR A 372 -14.80 5.20 -17.88
N SER A 373 -13.70 4.63 -17.39
CA SER A 373 -12.33 5.12 -17.64
C SER A 373 -12.06 6.58 -17.22
N CYS A 374 -12.89 7.16 -16.35
CA CYS A 374 -12.83 8.56 -15.93
C CYS A 374 -11.64 8.94 -15.00
N ASN A 375 -10.77 8.00 -14.62
CA ASN A 375 -9.60 8.22 -13.74
C ASN A 375 -9.87 8.75 -12.31
N ALA A 376 -11.13 8.87 -11.87
CA ALA A 376 -11.45 9.35 -10.52
C ALA A 376 -10.78 8.51 -9.40
N CYS A 377 -10.68 7.19 -9.60
CA CYS A 377 -10.01 6.28 -8.66
C CYS A 377 -8.51 6.55 -8.54
N THR A 378 -7.83 6.74 -9.67
CA THR A 378 -6.38 6.99 -9.76
C THR A 378 -6.04 8.37 -9.20
N GLU A 379 -6.87 9.38 -9.43
CA GLU A 379 -6.65 10.73 -8.88
C GLU A 379 -6.85 10.77 -7.36
N ALA A 380 -7.86 10.08 -6.85
CA ALA A 380 -8.18 10.08 -5.43
C ALA A 380 -7.24 9.22 -4.56
N CYS A 381 -6.46 8.32 -5.16
CA CYS A 381 -5.60 7.41 -4.42
C CYS A 381 -4.51 8.18 -3.64
N PRO A 382 -4.38 7.99 -2.31
CA PRO A 382 -3.39 8.72 -1.51
C PRO A 382 -1.95 8.28 -1.77
N VAL A 383 -1.75 7.07 -2.30
CA VAL A 383 -0.45 6.44 -2.58
C VAL A 383 -0.23 6.21 -4.08
N ASN A 384 -1.01 6.92 -4.92
CA ASN A 384 -0.92 6.91 -6.39
C ASN A 384 -1.06 5.54 -7.09
N ASN A 385 -1.80 4.60 -6.49
CA ASN A 385 -2.19 3.39 -7.19
C ASN A 385 -3.06 3.70 -8.42
N ASP A 386 -2.92 2.87 -9.46
CA ASP A 386 -3.68 3.00 -10.71
C ASP A 386 -4.56 1.76 -10.98
N PRO A 387 -5.73 1.62 -10.33
CA PRO A 387 -6.63 0.50 -10.59
C PRO A 387 -7.16 0.47 -12.02
N LEU A 388 -7.17 1.62 -12.72
CA LEU A 388 -7.67 1.71 -14.08
C LEU A 388 -6.79 0.93 -15.06
N SER A 389 -5.47 0.92 -14.87
CA SER A 389 -4.58 0.20 -15.79
C SER A 389 -4.85 -1.30 -15.77
N VAL A 390 -5.10 -1.89 -14.59
CA VAL A 390 -5.51 -3.30 -14.45
C VAL A 390 -6.83 -3.55 -15.17
N ILE A 391 -7.85 -2.71 -14.94
CA ILE A 391 -9.16 -2.84 -15.61
C ILE A 391 -9.03 -2.81 -17.13
N VAL A 392 -8.19 -1.93 -17.67
CA VAL A 392 -7.99 -1.79 -19.11
C VAL A 392 -7.31 -3.00 -19.70
N ASP A 393 -6.31 -3.57 -19.04
CA ASP A 393 -5.65 -4.78 -19.54
C ASP A 393 -6.56 -6.02 -19.46
N LEU A 394 -7.40 -6.13 -18.43
CA LEU A 394 -8.44 -7.18 -18.38
C LEU A 394 -9.47 -7.03 -19.51
N ARG A 395 -9.91 -5.80 -19.82
CA ARG A 395 -10.81 -5.52 -20.94
C ARG A 395 -10.17 -5.84 -22.29
N ARG A 396 -8.90 -5.49 -22.46
CA ARG A 396 -8.14 -5.80 -23.68
C ARG A 396 -8.09 -7.30 -23.94
N TYR A 397 -7.85 -8.10 -22.90
CA TYR A 397 -7.88 -9.55 -23.00
C TYR A 397 -9.26 -10.06 -23.46
N LEU A 398 -10.35 -9.63 -22.81
CA LEU A 398 -11.71 -10.05 -23.24
C LEU A 398 -11.99 -9.74 -24.71
N ILE A 399 -11.65 -8.54 -25.16
CA ILE A 399 -12.01 -8.09 -26.51
C ILE A 399 -11.09 -8.71 -27.56
N MET A 400 -9.78 -8.70 -27.34
CA MET A 400 -8.80 -9.03 -28.37
C MET A 400 -8.38 -10.50 -28.40
N GLU A 401 -8.45 -11.21 -27.27
CA GLU A 401 -8.13 -12.64 -27.21
C GLU A 401 -9.39 -13.51 -27.28
N GLU A 402 -10.48 -13.07 -26.66
CA GLU A 402 -11.71 -13.86 -26.56
C GLU A 402 -12.85 -13.34 -27.43
N SER A 403 -12.64 -12.25 -28.19
CA SER A 403 -13.68 -11.61 -29.03
C SER A 403 -14.97 -11.30 -28.26
N LYS A 404 -14.85 -11.06 -26.95
CA LYS A 404 -15.96 -10.89 -26.03
C LYS A 404 -16.17 -9.41 -25.70
N ALA A 405 -16.82 -8.71 -26.61
CA ALA A 405 -17.31 -7.35 -26.39
C ALA A 405 -18.80 -7.35 -26.00
N PRO A 406 -19.29 -6.34 -25.24
CA PRO A 406 -20.71 -6.07 -25.13
C PRO A 406 -21.36 -5.93 -26.51
N SER A 407 -22.57 -6.44 -26.69
CA SER A 407 -23.30 -6.42 -27.97
C SER A 407 -23.41 -5.02 -28.57
N GLU A 408 -23.59 -4.02 -27.71
CA GLU A 408 -23.69 -2.60 -28.06
C GLU A 408 -22.37 -2.08 -28.66
N TRP A 409 -21.22 -2.64 -28.26
CA TRP A 409 -19.92 -2.26 -28.79
C TRP A 409 -19.61 -2.98 -30.10
N THR A 410 -20.05 -4.23 -30.26
CA THR A 410 -19.85 -4.99 -31.49
C THR A 410 -20.45 -4.26 -32.69
N GLY A 411 -21.66 -3.70 -32.55
CA GLY A 411 -22.28 -2.89 -33.61
C GLY A 411 -21.43 -1.67 -33.98
N ILE A 412 -20.86 -0.99 -32.99
CA ILE A 412 -19.97 0.16 -33.20
C ILE A 412 -18.69 -0.28 -33.93
N PHE A 413 -18.06 -1.38 -33.52
CA PHE A 413 -16.84 -1.89 -34.15
C PHE A 413 -17.08 -2.23 -35.63
N THR A 414 -18.16 -2.95 -35.93
CA THR A 414 -18.55 -3.27 -37.30
C THR A 414 -18.85 -2.03 -38.14
N ASN A 415 -19.47 -0.99 -37.56
CA ASN A 415 -19.73 0.27 -38.27
C ASN A 415 -18.43 1.03 -38.56
N ILE A 416 -17.49 1.07 -37.60
CA ILE A 416 -16.20 1.74 -37.79
C ILE A 416 -15.41 1.04 -38.90
N GLU A 417 -15.37 -0.29 -38.88
CA GLU A 417 -14.65 -1.09 -39.88
C GLU A 417 -15.23 -0.91 -41.28
N ASN A 418 -16.55 -0.98 -41.44
CA ASN A 418 -17.18 -0.95 -42.76
C ASN A 418 -17.44 0.48 -43.30
N ASN A 419 -17.84 1.41 -42.43
CA ASN A 419 -18.32 2.74 -42.83
C ASN A 419 -17.37 3.88 -42.42
N GLY A 420 -16.36 3.61 -41.57
CA GLY A 420 -15.48 4.65 -41.02
C GLY A 420 -16.19 5.61 -40.05
N ALA A 421 -17.31 5.19 -39.45
CA ALA A 421 -18.10 5.97 -38.50
C ALA A 421 -18.67 5.07 -37.39
N PRO A 422 -18.90 5.59 -36.17
CA PRO A 422 -19.41 4.78 -35.06
C PRO A 422 -20.86 4.31 -35.26
N TRP A 423 -21.63 5.04 -36.06
CA TRP A 423 -23.03 4.76 -36.37
C TRP A 423 -23.22 4.39 -37.84
N GLN A 424 -24.37 3.79 -38.16
CA GLN A 424 -24.76 3.49 -39.53
C GLN A 424 -25.21 4.76 -40.25
N PHE A 425 -24.27 5.41 -40.93
CA PHE A 425 -24.56 6.50 -41.87
C PHE A 425 -24.43 6.01 -43.31
N ALA A 426 -25.12 6.68 -44.23
CA ALA A 426 -24.77 6.59 -45.64
C ALA A 426 -23.33 7.09 -45.84
N GLN A 427 -22.60 6.54 -46.82
CA GLN A 427 -21.18 6.86 -47.02
C GLN A 427 -20.92 8.37 -47.23
N ALA A 428 -21.85 9.09 -47.86
CA ALA A 428 -21.78 10.54 -48.04
C ALA A 428 -21.96 11.32 -46.72
N ASP A 429 -22.71 10.75 -45.78
CA ASP A 429 -23.10 11.35 -44.50
C ASP A 429 -22.24 10.87 -43.32
N ARG A 430 -21.26 9.98 -43.57
CA ARG A 430 -20.45 9.33 -42.53
C ARG A 430 -19.66 10.27 -41.62
N LEU A 431 -19.56 11.56 -41.96
CA LEU A 431 -18.91 12.58 -41.15
C LEU A 431 -19.90 13.46 -40.37
N ASN A 432 -21.22 13.26 -40.51
CA ASN A 432 -22.22 14.11 -39.85
C ASN A 432 -22.16 13.98 -38.32
N TRP A 433 -21.80 12.81 -37.78
CA TRP A 433 -21.61 12.60 -36.33
C TRP A 433 -20.57 13.50 -35.69
N LYS A 434 -19.61 14.05 -36.46
CA LYS A 434 -18.59 14.98 -35.92
C LYS A 434 -19.18 16.36 -35.59
N ASN A 435 -20.35 16.67 -36.17
CA ASN A 435 -21.03 17.94 -36.07
C ASN A 435 -22.27 17.86 -35.16
N GLU A 436 -22.59 16.68 -34.62
CA GLU A 436 -23.63 16.52 -33.61
C GLU A 436 -23.06 16.98 -32.25
N GLU A 437 -23.60 18.08 -31.71
CA GLU A 437 -23.29 18.60 -30.36
C GLU A 437 -23.95 17.76 -29.25
#